data_AF-A0A836RG50-F1
#
_entry.id   AF-A0A836RG50-F1
#
_cell.length_a   1.000
_cell.length_b   1.000
_cell.length_c   1.000
_cell.angle_alpha   90.00
_cell.angle_beta   90.00
_cell.angle_gamma   90.00
#
_symmetry.space_group_name_H-M   'P 1'
#
loop_
_entity.id
_entity.type
_entity.pdbx_description
1 polymer ?
#
loop_
_entity_poly.entity_id
_entity_poly.type
_entity_poly.pdbx_seq_one_letter_code
_entity_poly.pdbx_strand_id
1 'polypeptide(L)'
;MPKYRLAVGQTTEWTVRVFDAAGEPIAVDRLDVKVTDPASRTTALFGAFDTEAYRGEWQPIVEGDHELEVSAYIGGKLVGKDSAQVSVYTRFLELEPPLSDFSLLKRLVKIGGGQFSPLSACGEVIDGILDLPHGKVVTRRVWVTLWDRPAIFWIFLAALCGEWVIRKRLGLP
;
A
#
# COMPACT_ATOMS: atom_id res chain seq x y z
N MET A 1 -3.07 -30.26 17.13
CA MET A 1 -3.68 -29.09 17.77
C MET A 1 -3.42 -27.87 16.89
N PRO A 2 -4.40 -26.99 16.70
CA PRO A 2 -4.20 -25.75 15.94
C PRO A 2 -3.21 -24.85 16.69
N LYS A 3 -2.25 -24.27 15.95
CA LYS A 3 -1.22 -23.37 16.48
C LYS A 3 -1.43 -21.98 15.89
N TYR A 4 -1.79 -21.03 16.75
CA TYR A 4 -2.00 -19.63 16.38
C TYR A 4 -0.77 -18.79 16.74
N ARG A 5 -0.57 -17.67 16.05
CA ARG A 5 0.53 -16.72 16.32
C ARG A 5 -0.02 -15.32 16.48
N LEU A 6 0.20 -14.72 17.65
CA LEU A 6 -0.26 -13.37 17.99
C LEU A 6 0.91 -12.49 18.44
N ALA A 7 0.84 -11.19 18.18
CA ALA A 7 1.80 -10.25 18.74
C ALA A 7 1.39 -9.83 20.17
N VAL A 8 2.37 -9.55 21.04
CA VAL A 8 2.10 -8.92 22.34
C VAL A 8 1.32 -7.62 22.13
N GLY A 9 0.26 -7.41 22.90
CA GLY A 9 -0.61 -6.23 22.80
C GLY A 9 -1.59 -6.24 21.64
N GLN A 10 -1.58 -7.27 20.77
CA GLN A 10 -2.57 -7.41 19.72
C GLN A 10 -3.90 -7.90 20.30
N THR A 11 -4.96 -7.09 20.18
CA THR A 11 -6.31 -7.54 20.55
C THR A 11 -6.82 -8.52 19.50
N THR A 12 -7.27 -9.70 19.94
CA THR A 12 -7.78 -10.77 19.08
C THR A 12 -9.12 -11.27 19.61
N GLU A 13 -10.06 -11.51 18.69
CA GLU A 13 -11.33 -12.17 19.00
C GLU A 13 -11.11 -13.69 19.06
N TRP A 14 -11.65 -14.33 20.09
CA TRP A 14 -11.78 -15.78 20.16
C TRP A 14 -13.23 -16.17 19.91
N THR A 15 -13.45 -17.35 19.33
CA THR A 15 -14.78 -17.85 19.01
C THR A 15 -14.89 -19.32 19.40
N VAL A 16 -15.97 -19.66 20.10
CA VAL A 16 -16.31 -21.04 20.47
C VAL A 16 -17.70 -21.35 19.97
N ARG A 17 -17.84 -22.48 19.27
CA ARG A 17 -19.14 -23.03 18.85
C ARG A 17 -19.36 -24.36 19.56
N VAL A 18 -20.55 -24.53 20.12
CA VAL A 18 -20.99 -25.80 20.70
C VAL A 18 -22.11 -26.32 19.81
N PHE A 19 -22.03 -27.58 19.39
CA PHE A 19 -23.00 -28.20 18.51
C PHE A 19 -23.74 -29.32 19.24
N ASP A 20 -25.01 -29.51 18.92
CA ASP A 20 -25.79 -30.67 19.35
C ASP A 20 -25.50 -31.91 18.47
N ALA A 21 -26.25 -33.00 18.70
CA ALA A 21 -26.12 -34.23 17.93
C ALA A 21 -26.60 -34.10 16.47
N ALA A 22 -27.42 -33.09 16.15
CA ALA A 22 -27.86 -32.77 14.80
C ALA A 22 -26.88 -31.85 14.04
N GLY A 23 -25.88 -31.30 14.75
CA GLY A 23 -24.90 -30.36 14.20
C GLY A 23 -25.36 -28.91 14.25
N GLU A 24 -26.44 -28.61 14.97
CA GLU A 24 -26.95 -27.25 15.16
C GLU A 24 -26.19 -26.56 16.31
N PRO A 25 -25.81 -25.27 16.15
CA PRO A 25 -25.15 -24.53 17.23
C PRO A 25 -26.12 -24.28 18.38
N ILE A 26 -25.68 -24.56 19.60
CA ILE A 26 -26.48 -24.42 20.82
C ILE A 26 -25.81 -23.50 21.84
N ALA A 27 -26.63 -22.76 22.58
CA ALA A 27 -26.22 -22.11 23.82
C ALA A 27 -26.13 -23.13 24.95
N VAL A 28 -25.13 -22.95 25.82
CA VAL A 28 -24.91 -23.73 27.03
C VAL A 28 -25.10 -22.87 28.29
N ASP A 29 -25.41 -23.51 29.41
CA ASP A 29 -25.67 -22.81 30.68
C ASP A 29 -24.41 -22.15 31.24
N ARG A 30 -23.24 -22.75 30.99
CA ARG A 30 -21.94 -22.21 31.39
C ARG A 30 -20.87 -22.59 30.38
N LEU A 31 -20.11 -21.59 29.95
CA LEU A 31 -18.89 -21.76 29.17
C LEU A 31 -17.71 -21.19 29.97
N ASP A 32 -16.77 -22.06 30.33
CA ASP A 32 -15.54 -21.66 31.00
C ASP A 32 -14.41 -21.59 29.96
N VAL A 33 -13.89 -20.39 29.71
CA VAL A 33 -12.73 -20.16 28.83
C VAL A 33 -11.58 -19.69 29.70
N LYS A 34 -10.45 -20.39 29.63
CA LYS A 34 -9.25 -20.11 30.43
C LYS A 34 -8.04 -20.06 29.53
N VAL A 35 -7.16 -19.09 29.77
CA VAL A 35 -5.85 -19.03 29.14
C VAL A 35 -4.77 -19.16 30.20
N THR A 36 -3.82 -20.07 29.98
CA THR A 36 -2.65 -20.27 30.83
C THR A 36 -1.44 -19.70 30.12
N ASP A 37 -0.73 -18.79 30.80
CA ASP A 37 0.49 -18.19 30.29
C ASP A 37 1.73 -19.11 30.49
N PRO A 38 2.88 -18.81 29.87
CA PRO A 38 4.11 -19.59 30.05
C PRO A 38 4.61 -19.64 31.50
N ALA A 39 4.21 -18.67 32.32
CA ALA A 39 4.51 -18.62 33.75
C ALA A 39 3.49 -19.43 34.59
N SER A 40 2.64 -20.24 33.94
CA SER A 40 1.58 -21.07 34.55
C SER A 40 0.52 -20.27 35.31
N ARG A 41 0.31 -18.99 34.98
CA ARG A 41 -0.79 -18.19 35.49
C ARG A 41 -2.01 -18.37 34.60
N THR A 42 -3.12 -18.77 35.20
CA THR A 42 -4.39 -18.95 34.49
C THR A 42 -5.28 -17.72 34.65
N THR A 43 -5.77 -17.20 33.53
CA THR A 43 -6.72 -16.09 33.48
C THR A 43 -8.03 -16.56 32.84
N ALA A 44 -9.17 -16.26 33.45
CA ALA A 44 -10.47 -16.52 32.85
C ALA A 44 -10.78 -15.45 31.79
N LEU A 45 -11.23 -15.89 30.62
CA LEU A 45 -11.69 -15.01 29.55
C LEU A 45 -13.21 -14.98 29.54
N PHE A 46 -13.78 -13.80 29.33
CA PHE A 46 -15.21 -13.58 29.29
C PHE A 46 -15.65 -13.30 27.86
N GLY A 47 -16.78 -13.88 27.49
CA GLY A 47 -17.41 -13.68 26.19
C GLY A 47 -18.91 -13.85 26.30
N ALA A 48 -19.62 -13.36 25.28
CA ALA A 48 -21.07 -13.46 25.19
C ALA A 48 -21.45 -14.44 24.09
N PHE A 49 -22.56 -15.15 24.31
CA PHE A 49 -23.23 -15.87 23.23
C PHE A 49 -23.95 -14.88 22.33
N ASP A 50 -23.71 -14.97 21.04
CA ASP A 50 -24.48 -14.25 20.01
C ASP A 50 -25.55 -15.20 19.42
N THR A 51 -25.67 -15.33 18.11
CA THR A 51 -26.63 -16.24 17.46
C THR A 51 -26.14 -17.69 17.36
N GLU A 52 -24.86 -17.89 17.04
CA GLU A 52 -24.31 -19.22 16.73
C GLU A 52 -23.04 -19.57 17.51
N ALA A 53 -22.47 -18.62 18.25
CA ALA A 53 -21.15 -18.77 18.85
C ALA A 53 -20.98 -17.88 20.09
N TYR A 54 -20.10 -18.30 20.97
CA TYR A 54 -19.55 -17.47 22.02
C TYR A 54 -18.35 -16.70 21.48
N ARG A 55 -18.34 -15.39 21.69
CA ARG A 55 -17.27 -14.49 21.25
C ARG A 55 -16.79 -13.64 22.41
N GLY A 56 -15.49 -13.40 22.45
CA GLY A 56 -14.87 -12.48 23.38
C GLY A 56 -13.52 -12.02 22.87
N GLU A 57 -12.96 -11.04 23.55
CA GLU A 57 -11.66 -10.48 23.19
C GLU A 57 -10.58 -10.96 24.16
N TRP A 58 -9.37 -11.09 23.65
CA TRP A 58 -8.19 -11.35 24.44
C TRP A 58 -7.01 -10.56 23.88
N GLN A 59 -6.26 -9.94 24.78
CA GLN A 59 -5.04 -9.21 24.48
C GLN A 59 -3.90 -9.81 25.32
N PRO A 60 -2.98 -10.57 24.72
CA PRO A 60 -1.86 -11.15 25.45
C PRO A 60 -0.84 -10.07 25.80
N ILE A 61 -0.41 -10.05 27.06
CA ILE A 61 0.59 -9.10 27.58
C ILE A 61 1.93 -9.77 27.91
N VAL A 62 2.00 -11.09 27.83
CA VAL A 62 3.21 -11.90 28.06
C VAL A 62 3.58 -12.59 26.77
N GLU A 63 4.88 -12.63 26.45
CA GLU A 63 5.38 -13.40 25.30
C GLU A 63 5.54 -14.89 25.66
N GLY A 64 5.42 -15.76 24.66
CA GLY A 64 5.59 -17.21 24.78
C GLY A 64 4.34 -18.01 24.43
N ASP A 65 4.43 -19.33 24.62
CA ASP A 65 3.35 -20.26 24.29
C ASP A 65 2.28 -20.27 25.40
N HIS A 66 1.06 -19.91 25.01
CA HIS A 66 -0.13 -19.93 25.86
C HIS A 66 -1.01 -21.12 25.50
N GLU A 67 -1.70 -21.66 26.49
CA GLU A 67 -2.69 -22.71 26.31
C GLU A 67 -4.09 -22.15 26.60
N LEU A 68 -4.96 -22.21 25.61
CA LEU A 68 -6.37 -21.87 25.73
C LEU A 68 -7.15 -23.16 25.97
N GLU A 69 -7.87 -23.25 27.08
CA GLU A 69 -8.77 -24.35 27.39
C GLU A 69 -10.21 -23.85 27.46
N VAL A 70 -11.12 -24.62 26.89
CA VAL A 70 -12.56 -24.34 26.88
C VAL A 70 -13.31 -25.53 27.44
N SER A 71 -14.27 -25.29 28.33
CA SER A 71 -15.16 -26.31 28.89
C SER A 71 -16.60 -25.83 28.87
N ALA A 72 -17.48 -26.62 28.25
CA ALA A 72 -18.90 -26.30 28.09
C ALA A 72 -19.77 -27.19 29.00
N TYR A 73 -20.78 -26.60 29.65
CA TYR A 73 -21.65 -27.28 30.60
C TYR A 73 -23.13 -27.05 30.31
N ILE A 74 -23.93 -28.12 30.33
CA ILE A 74 -25.40 -28.10 30.24
C ILE A 74 -25.97 -28.87 31.44
N GLY A 75 -26.92 -28.28 32.17
CA GLY A 75 -27.46 -28.82 33.42
C GLY A 75 -26.38 -29.08 34.48
N GLY A 76 -25.29 -28.31 34.46
CA GLY A 76 -24.12 -28.53 35.32
C GLY A 76 -23.22 -29.70 34.92
N LYS A 77 -23.54 -30.45 33.87
CA LYS A 77 -22.73 -31.57 33.35
C LYS A 77 -21.82 -31.08 32.23
N LEU A 78 -20.56 -31.51 32.25
CA LEU A 78 -19.61 -31.25 31.16
C LEU A 78 -20.09 -31.94 29.88
N VAL A 79 -20.31 -31.17 28.83
CA VAL A 79 -20.74 -31.66 27.52
C VAL A 79 -19.63 -31.64 26.47
N GLY A 80 -18.60 -30.82 26.67
CA GLY A 80 -17.45 -30.74 25.77
C GLY A 80 -16.25 -30.03 26.39
N LYS A 81 -15.06 -30.42 25.95
CA LYS A 81 -13.79 -29.76 26.26
C LYS A 81 -12.95 -29.67 24.99
N ASP A 82 -12.31 -28.53 24.77
CA ASP A 82 -11.34 -28.35 23.69
C ASP A 82 -10.16 -27.46 24.14
N SER A 83 -9.05 -27.52 23.39
CA SER A 83 -7.84 -26.76 23.69
C SER A 83 -7.11 -26.28 22.43
N ALA A 84 -6.48 -25.11 22.51
CA ALA A 84 -5.67 -24.55 21.44
C ALA A 84 -4.35 -23.97 21.99
N GLN A 85 -3.29 -24.04 21.19
CA GLN A 85 -2.01 -23.44 21.53
C GLN A 85 -1.85 -22.11 20.78
N VAL A 86 -1.48 -21.06 21.52
CA VAL A 86 -1.27 -19.72 20.98
C VAL A 86 0.14 -19.26 21.30
N SER A 87 0.96 -19.09 20.27
CA SER A 87 2.33 -18.59 20.42
C SER A 87 2.33 -17.07 20.32
N VAL A 88 2.60 -16.40 21.43
CA VAL A 88 2.67 -14.94 21.51
C VAL A 88 4.11 -14.50 21.31
N TYR A 89 4.37 -13.58 20.40
CA TYR A 89 5.71 -13.07 20.14
C TYR A 89 5.76 -11.55 20.22
N THR A 90 6.91 -11.02 20.66
CA THR A 90 7.19 -9.59 20.58
C THR A 90 7.55 -9.23 19.14
N ARG A 91 6.75 -8.38 18.49
CA ARG A 91 7.08 -7.88 17.14
C ARG A 91 7.98 -6.65 17.30
N PHE A 92 9.25 -6.81 16.98
CA PHE A 92 10.17 -5.68 16.83
C PHE A 92 10.06 -5.12 15.43
N LEU A 93 9.11 -4.19 15.22
CA LEU A 93 8.95 -3.50 13.94
C LEU A 93 10.24 -2.77 13.49
N GLU A 94 11.10 -2.42 14.44
CA GLU A 94 12.41 -1.79 14.19
C GLU A 94 13.51 -2.76 13.71
N LEU A 95 13.34 -4.07 13.94
CA LEU A 95 14.27 -5.12 13.50
C LEU A 95 13.80 -5.81 12.21
N GLU A 96 12.61 -5.47 11.69
CA GLU A 96 12.30 -5.79 10.31
C GLU A 96 13.26 -4.98 9.43
N PRO A 97 14.10 -5.63 8.62
CA PRO A 97 14.99 -4.90 7.75
C PRO A 97 14.13 -4.01 6.85
N PRO A 98 14.40 -2.69 6.77
CA PRO A 98 13.76 -1.79 5.83
C PRO A 98 14.28 -2.09 4.43
N LEU A 99 14.10 -3.33 3.98
CA LEU A 99 14.36 -3.73 2.62
C LEU A 99 13.24 -3.14 1.78
N SER A 100 13.62 -2.38 0.77
CA SER A 100 12.70 -1.88 -0.24
C SER A 100 11.85 -3.04 -0.78
N ASP A 101 10.53 -2.92 -0.75
CA ASP A 101 9.64 -3.87 -1.40
C ASP A 101 9.80 -3.76 -2.92
N PHE A 102 10.73 -4.54 -3.46
CA PHE A 102 11.02 -4.60 -4.89
C PHE A 102 9.81 -5.02 -5.71
N SER A 103 8.84 -5.74 -5.12
CA SER A 103 7.62 -6.16 -5.81
C SER A 103 6.66 -4.99 -6.00
N LEU A 104 6.50 -4.16 -4.98
CA LEU A 104 5.73 -2.91 -5.03
C LEU A 104 6.36 -1.92 -6.00
N LEU A 105 7.69 -1.75 -5.95
CA LEU A 105 8.41 -0.84 -6.85
C LEU A 105 8.26 -1.27 -8.32
N LYS A 106 8.33 -2.57 -8.63
CA LYS A 106 8.06 -3.10 -9.98
C LYS A 106 6.63 -2.83 -10.43
N ARG A 107 5.65 -2.90 -9.52
CA ARG A 107 4.25 -2.61 -9.84
C ARG A 107 4.04 -1.12 -10.12
N LEU A 108 4.63 -0.23 -9.33
CA LEU A 108 4.59 1.22 -9.58
C LEU A 108 5.20 1.58 -10.94
N VAL A 109 6.33 0.96 -11.29
CA VAL A 109 6.96 1.17 -12.59
C VAL A 109 6.08 0.74 -13.76
N LYS A 110 5.37 -0.40 -13.64
CA LYS A 110 4.40 -0.82 -14.68
C LYS A 110 3.28 0.19 -14.92
N ILE A 111 2.89 0.94 -13.88
CA ILE A 111 1.84 1.97 -13.98
C ILE A 111 2.42 3.29 -14.49
N GLY A 112 3.61 3.68 -14.01
CA GLY A 112 4.23 4.97 -14.30
C GLY A 112 5.08 5.02 -15.58
N GLY A 113 5.31 3.87 -16.25
CA GLY A 113 6.09 3.79 -17.48
C GLY A 113 7.60 4.04 -17.32
N GLY A 114 8.12 3.96 -16.09
CA GLY A 114 9.53 4.13 -15.79
C GLY A 114 10.36 2.85 -15.94
N GLN A 115 11.57 2.84 -15.38
CA GLN A 115 12.39 1.65 -15.21
C GLN A 115 12.86 1.58 -13.75
N PHE A 116 12.77 0.39 -13.14
CA PHE A 116 13.31 0.14 -11.81
C PHE A 116 14.66 -0.56 -11.95
N SER A 117 15.70 0.03 -11.35
CA SER A 117 17.02 -0.59 -11.24
C SER A 117 17.46 -0.64 -9.77
N PRO A 118 17.95 -1.78 -9.26
CA PRO A 118 18.47 -1.88 -7.91
C PRO A 118 19.76 -1.07 -7.75
N LEU A 119 20.12 -0.72 -6.50
CA LEU A 119 21.30 0.11 -6.22
C LEU A 119 22.61 -0.48 -6.77
N SER A 120 22.70 -1.82 -6.83
CA SER A 120 23.84 -2.53 -7.43
C SER A 120 24.01 -2.27 -8.93
N ALA A 121 22.93 -1.90 -9.64
CA ALA A 121 22.91 -1.59 -11.06
C ALA A 121 22.87 -0.08 -11.34
N CYS A 122 23.27 0.75 -10.37
CA CYS A 122 23.26 2.20 -10.50
C CYS A 122 24.10 2.70 -11.69
N GLY A 123 25.22 2.04 -11.99
CA GLY A 123 26.05 2.35 -13.17
C GLY A 123 25.29 2.23 -14.48
N GLU A 124 24.52 1.16 -14.66
CA GLU A 124 23.73 0.91 -15.88
C GLU A 124 22.65 1.97 -16.12
N VAL A 125 22.10 2.55 -15.05
CA VAL A 125 21.15 3.66 -15.15
C VAL A 125 21.83 4.92 -15.66
N ILE A 126 23.03 5.22 -15.14
CA ILE A 126 23.80 6.39 -15.56
C ILE A 126 24.22 6.24 -17.02
N ASP A 127 24.73 5.07 -17.40
CA ASP A 127 25.10 4.76 -18.78
C ASP A 127 23.89 4.86 -19.70
N GLY A 128 22.73 4.32 -19.30
CA GLY A 128 21.48 4.45 -20.04
C GLY A 128 21.04 5.91 -20.24
N ILE A 129 21.16 6.75 -19.21
CA ILE A 129 20.87 8.20 -19.29
C ILE A 129 21.84 8.91 -20.23
N LEU A 130 23.11 8.53 -20.24
CA LEU A 130 24.12 9.11 -21.11
C LEU A 130 23.96 8.66 -22.57
N ASP A 131 23.52 7.42 -22.80
CA ASP A 131 23.23 6.84 -24.11
C ASP A 131 21.84 7.21 -24.65
N LEU A 132 20.99 7.85 -23.85
CA LEU A 132 19.73 8.39 -24.36
C LEU A 132 20.07 9.42 -25.46
N PRO A 133 19.59 9.21 -26.71
CA PRO A 133 19.87 10.12 -27.81
C PRO A 133 19.42 11.52 -27.39
N HIS A 134 20.38 12.42 -27.28
CA HIS A 134 20.15 13.81 -26.88
C HIS A 134 18.99 14.38 -27.69
N GLY A 135 17.85 14.56 -27.02
CA GLY A 135 16.77 15.39 -27.50
C GLY A 135 16.09 14.91 -28.77
N LYS A 136 14.89 14.35 -28.58
CA LYS A 136 13.70 14.69 -29.38
C LYS A 136 13.88 16.06 -30.03
N VAL A 137 13.72 16.14 -31.35
CA VAL A 137 13.67 17.39 -32.10
C VAL A 137 12.68 18.32 -31.40
N VAL A 138 13.19 19.20 -30.53
CA VAL A 138 12.38 20.24 -29.92
C VAL A 138 12.05 21.15 -31.08
N THR A 139 10.81 21.05 -31.58
CA THR A 139 10.30 21.94 -32.61
C THR A 139 10.25 23.33 -31.98
N ARG A 140 11.37 24.06 -32.03
CA ARG A 140 11.45 25.43 -31.56
C ARG A 140 10.61 26.26 -32.51
N ARG A 141 9.41 26.64 -32.08
CA ARG A 141 8.57 27.60 -32.79
C ARG A 141 9.26 28.97 -32.68
N VAL A 142 10.14 29.27 -33.63
CA VAL A 142 10.80 30.57 -33.71
C VAL A 142 9.84 31.54 -34.38
N TRP A 143 9.40 32.54 -33.61
CA TRP A 143 8.70 33.68 -34.16
C TRP A 143 9.72 34.56 -34.87
N VAL A 144 9.77 34.46 -36.19
CA VAL A 144 10.57 35.38 -37.00
C VAL A 144 9.70 36.59 -37.32
N THR A 145 10.02 37.71 -36.68
CA THR A 145 9.48 39.03 -36.99
C THR A 145 9.88 39.40 -38.42
N LEU A 146 8.91 39.55 -39.32
CA LEU A 146 9.19 40.00 -40.70
C LEU A 146 9.92 41.36 -40.71
N TRP A 147 9.61 42.22 -39.75
CA TRP A 147 10.16 43.57 -39.63
C TRP A 147 11.67 43.63 -39.35
N ASP A 148 12.29 42.56 -38.84
CA ASP A 148 13.74 42.52 -38.58
C ASP A 148 14.57 42.17 -39.82
N ARG A 149 13.93 41.96 -40.99
CA ARG A 149 14.66 41.70 -42.23
C ARG A 149 14.93 43.02 -42.97
N PRO A 150 16.20 43.43 -43.14
CA PRO A 150 16.54 44.67 -43.86
C PRO A 150 16.03 44.67 -45.31
N ALA A 151 15.81 43.48 -45.90
CA ALA A 151 15.21 43.34 -47.22
C ALA A 151 13.79 43.94 -47.31
N ILE A 152 12.96 43.81 -46.28
CA ILE A 152 11.58 44.36 -46.28
C ILE A 152 11.62 45.88 -46.24
N PHE A 153 12.57 46.46 -45.50
CA PHE A 153 12.81 47.90 -45.50
C PHE A 153 13.19 48.42 -46.88
N TRP A 154 14.11 47.73 -47.60
CA TRP A 154 14.49 48.10 -48.95
C TRP A 154 13.34 48.03 -49.96
N ILE A 155 12.47 47.02 -49.85
CA ILE A 155 11.28 46.91 -50.71
C ILE A 155 10.32 48.08 -50.44
N PHE A 156 10.07 48.41 -49.17
CA PHE A 156 9.20 49.53 -48.81
C PHE A 156 9.76 50.87 -49.30
N LEU A 157 11.07 51.09 -49.14
CA LEU A 157 11.74 52.29 -49.63
C LEU A 157 11.68 52.38 -51.16
N ALA A 158 11.89 51.26 -51.86
CA ALA A 158 11.77 51.20 -53.32
C ALA A 158 10.35 51.50 -53.80
N ALA A 159 9.32 51.03 -53.08
CA ALA A 159 7.94 51.35 -53.38
C ALA A 159 7.65 52.85 -53.21
N LEU A 160 8.14 53.47 -52.13
CA LEU A 160 7.98 54.91 -51.88
C LEU A 160 8.70 55.76 -52.95
N CYS A 161 9.94 55.40 -53.26
CA CYS A 161 10.72 56.05 -54.31
C CYS A 161 10.07 55.86 -55.68
N GLY A 162 9.58 54.66 -55.97
CA GLY A 162 8.87 54.33 -57.19
C GLY A 162 7.60 55.16 -57.33
N GLU A 163 6.79 55.25 -56.27
CA GLU A 163 5.59 56.09 -56.24
C GLU A 163 5.94 57.56 -56.48
N TRP A 164 6.97 58.09 -55.82
CA TRP A 164 7.41 59.47 -56.03
C TRP A 164 7.88 59.72 -57.47
N VAL A 165 8.66 58.80 -58.05
CA VAL A 165 9.13 58.92 -59.44
C VAL A 165 7.96 58.86 -60.42
N ILE A 166 7.00 57.96 -60.19
CA ILE A 166 5.78 57.86 -61.01
C ILE A 166 4.97 59.15 -60.90
N ARG A 167 4.76 59.66 -59.68
CA ARG A 167 4.00 60.90 -59.43
C ARG A 167 4.66 62.10 -60.12
N LYS A 168 5.98 62.21 -60.02
CA LYS A 168 6.77 63.25 -60.68
C LYS A 168 6.76 63.15 -62.21
N ARG A 169 6.72 61.93 -62.77
CA ARG A 169 6.58 61.72 -64.22
C ARG A 169 5.19 62.02 -64.75
N LEU A 170 4.15 61.83 -63.93
CA LEU A 170 2.76 62.10 -64.29
C LEU A 170 2.30 63.53 -63.98
N GLY A 171 3.18 64.38 -63.42
CA GLY A 171 2.89 65.80 -63.16
C GLY A 171 1.90 66.04 -62.02
N LEU A 172 1.70 65.04 -61.15
CA LEU A 172 0.90 65.15 -59.94
C LEU A 172 1.80 65.72 -58.82
N PRO A 173 1.30 66.62 -57.94
CA PRO A 173 2.09 67.18 -56.85
C PRO A 173 2.52 66.11 -55.82
#